data_AF-A0A937Q9Y4-F1
#
_entry.id   AF-A0A937Q9Y4-F1
#
_cell.length_a   1.000
_cell.length_b   1.000
_cell.length_c   1.000
_cell.angle_alpha   90.00
_cell.angle_beta   90.00
_cell.angle_gamma   90.00
#
_symmetry.space_group_name_H-M   'P 1'
#
loop_
_entity.id
_entity.type
_entity.pdbx_description
1 polymer ?
#
loop_
_entity_poly.entity_id
_entity_poly.type
_entity_poly.pdbx_seq_one_letter_code
_entity_poly.pdbx_strand_id
1 'polypeptide(L)'
;MRILERRYLFPSILLIIGLFLVAGCKTEHRFVKKTSFKDANKIVIEFAGPVDEAWAKDKSNYTTCEKPDPDIQLRIRQVALSADRKTVTLTFEDNLNKDRPHILKVSKISSEGKSLGTAILNVKKVYLGYLFSILIGAMIINNFVFTKYLGLCVFFGTSQKKSTAIGMGITFTIVIVVSAMMSWFLYQFVLQPYRLNFLQIVVFIGLVSLSVQAVDTILRKVNPLLFKAFGVYLVLVIANCIIIAVPLILADNQYNAWESLMLSLGAGLGFLIALFLMSSVRERLELANVPPTYRGLPIAFVLAGLFALAFLGFSGMSIF
;
A
#
# COMPACT_ATOMS: atom_id res chain seq x y z
N MET A 1 -7.73 18.20 38.31
CA MET A 1 -8.60 17.62 37.25
C MET A 1 -7.94 17.47 35.86
N ARG A 2 -6.67 17.88 35.64
CA ARG A 2 -5.96 17.88 34.34
C ARG A 2 -5.07 16.65 34.03
N ILE A 3 -4.94 15.69 34.96
CA ILE A 3 -4.02 14.54 34.84
C ILE A 3 -4.77 13.24 34.47
N LEU A 4 -6.09 13.19 34.67
CA LEU A 4 -6.92 12.00 34.43
C LEU A 4 -7.30 11.78 32.95
N GLU A 5 -7.50 12.83 32.14
CA GLU A 5 -7.87 12.69 30.71
C GLU A 5 -6.71 12.21 29.81
N ARG A 6 -5.46 12.50 30.18
CA ARG A 6 -4.27 12.08 29.40
C ARG A 6 -4.08 10.55 29.39
N ARG A 7 -4.65 9.87 30.39
CA ARG A 7 -4.54 8.42 30.58
C ARG A 7 -5.57 7.62 29.78
N TYR A 8 -6.63 8.25 29.26
CA TYR A 8 -7.67 7.59 28.46
C TYR A 8 -7.53 7.83 26.94
N LEU A 9 -6.92 8.93 26.50
CA LEU A 9 -6.68 9.17 25.07
C LEU A 9 -5.67 8.20 24.43
N PHE A 10 -4.59 7.88 25.16
CA PHE A 10 -3.57 6.94 24.69
C PHE A 10 -4.12 5.50 24.52
N PRO A 11 -4.87 4.92 25.48
CA PRO A 11 -5.47 3.60 25.29
C PRO A 11 -6.62 3.64 24.27
N SER A 12 -7.37 4.73 24.09
CA SER A 12 -8.43 4.80 23.07
C SER A 12 -7.89 4.84 21.64
N ILE A 13 -6.77 5.53 21.40
CA ILE A 13 -6.06 5.47 20.10
C ILE A 13 -5.43 4.08 19.90
N LEU A 14 -4.89 3.48 20.96
CA LEU A 14 -4.39 2.10 20.94
C LEU A 14 -5.51 1.07 20.75
N LEU A 15 -6.73 1.35 21.22
CA LEU A 15 -7.91 0.49 21.09
C LEU A 15 -8.49 0.57 19.68
N ILE A 16 -8.44 1.74 19.03
CA ILE A 16 -8.79 1.88 17.60
C ILE A 16 -7.75 1.16 16.73
N ILE A 17 -6.45 1.29 17.05
CA ILE A 17 -5.39 0.51 16.38
C ILE A 17 -5.53 -1.00 16.70
N GLY A 18 -5.95 -1.35 17.92
CA GLY A 18 -6.19 -2.70 18.42
C GLY A 18 -7.41 -3.39 17.78
N LEU A 19 -8.48 -2.65 17.49
CA LEU A 19 -9.68 -3.18 16.83
C LEU A 19 -9.39 -3.48 15.34
N PHE A 20 -8.42 -2.79 14.73
CA PHE A 20 -7.98 -3.03 13.36
C PHE A 20 -6.99 -4.21 13.21
N LEU A 21 -6.35 -4.65 14.30
CA LEU A 21 -5.37 -5.75 14.30
C LEU A 21 -5.99 -7.16 14.13
N VAL A 22 -7.30 -7.31 14.31
CA VAL A 22 -7.97 -8.64 14.38
C VAL A 22 -8.51 -9.13 13.02
N ALA A 23 -8.54 -8.31 11.98
CA ALA A 23 -9.02 -8.71 10.65
C ALA A 23 -7.91 -9.30 9.77
N GLY A 24 -7.17 -10.30 10.29
CA GLY A 24 -6.15 -11.03 9.55
C GLY A 24 -6.71 -12.31 8.92
N CYS A 25 -6.83 -12.31 7.60
CA CYS A 25 -6.80 -13.48 6.70
C CYS A 25 -7.60 -14.72 7.14
N LYS A 26 -8.92 -14.76 6.87
CA LYS A 26 -9.65 -16.03 6.78
C LYS A 26 -9.42 -16.64 5.41
N THR A 27 -8.78 -17.81 5.36
CA THR A 27 -8.74 -18.69 4.19
C THR A 27 -10.10 -19.38 4.04
N GLU A 28 -10.68 -19.37 2.83
CA GLU A 28 -12.06 -19.83 2.60
C GLU A 28 -12.27 -21.36 2.62
N HIS A 29 -11.22 -22.18 2.71
CA HIS A 29 -11.36 -23.65 2.70
C HIS A 29 -10.67 -24.34 3.89
N ARG A 30 -11.44 -25.12 4.66
CA ARG A 30 -11.03 -25.77 5.92
C ARG A 30 -9.92 -26.84 5.76
N PHE A 31 -9.62 -27.27 4.53
CA PHE A 31 -8.72 -28.39 4.23
C PHE A 31 -7.38 -27.97 3.60
N VAL A 32 -7.25 -26.74 3.11
CA VAL A 32 -5.98 -26.24 2.54
C VAL A 32 -5.33 -25.30 3.54
N LYS A 33 -4.21 -25.73 4.11
CA LYS A 33 -3.54 -25.00 5.20
C LYS A 33 -2.68 -23.86 4.68
N LYS A 34 -1.95 -24.08 3.59
CA LYS A 34 -0.96 -23.13 3.11
C LYS A 34 -0.73 -23.28 1.62
N THR A 35 -0.58 -22.16 0.94
CA THR A 35 -0.09 -22.10 -0.43
C THR A 35 1.09 -21.14 -0.47
N SER A 36 2.19 -21.56 -1.08
CA SER A 36 3.42 -20.76 -1.15
C SER A 36 4.10 -20.93 -2.48
N PHE A 37 4.67 -19.85 -2.99
CA PHE A 37 5.67 -19.92 -4.05
C PHE A 37 6.94 -20.53 -3.45
N LYS A 38 7.52 -21.54 -4.12
CA LYS A 38 8.80 -22.14 -3.72
C LYS A 38 9.95 -21.72 -4.63
N ASP A 39 9.69 -21.54 -5.93
CA ASP A 39 10.66 -21.14 -6.97
C ASP A 39 10.02 -20.19 -8.01
N ALA A 40 10.78 -19.74 -9.02
CA ALA A 40 10.28 -18.93 -10.14
C ALA A 40 9.06 -19.54 -10.85
N ASN A 41 9.00 -20.88 -10.94
CA ASN A 41 7.99 -21.58 -11.74
C ASN A 41 7.20 -22.60 -10.91
N LYS A 42 7.23 -22.50 -9.57
CA LYS A 42 6.64 -23.52 -8.69
C LYS A 42 5.72 -22.95 -7.62
N ILE A 43 4.50 -23.49 -7.56
CA ILE A 43 3.56 -23.27 -6.47
C ILE A 43 3.40 -24.55 -5.66
N VAL A 44 3.53 -24.45 -4.34
CA VAL A 44 3.31 -25.56 -3.41
C VAL A 44 1.99 -25.35 -2.68
N ILE A 45 1.18 -26.40 -2.64
CA ILE A 45 -0.09 -26.49 -1.92
C ILE A 45 0.08 -27.52 -0.81
N GLU A 46 -0.21 -27.12 0.42
CA GLU A 46 -0.18 -27.98 1.60
C GLU A 46 -1.61 -28.25 2.10
N PHE A 47 -1.98 -29.53 2.10
CA PHE A 47 -3.28 -30.02 2.53
C PHE A 47 -3.24 -30.48 4.00
N ALA A 48 -4.38 -30.43 4.67
CA ALA A 48 -4.51 -30.82 6.08
C ALA A 48 -4.42 -32.35 6.31
N GLY A 49 -4.64 -33.16 5.27
CA GLY A 49 -4.60 -34.63 5.30
C GLY A 49 -4.04 -35.23 4.00
N PRO A 50 -3.84 -36.56 3.94
CA PRO A 50 -3.35 -37.24 2.74
C PRO A 50 -4.37 -37.16 1.61
N VAL A 51 -3.89 -36.91 0.39
CA VAL A 51 -4.72 -36.75 -0.81
C VAL A 51 -4.53 -37.94 -1.75
N ASP A 52 -5.59 -38.33 -2.46
CA ASP A 52 -5.56 -39.48 -3.36
C ASP A 52 -4.56 -39.26 -4.53
N GLU A 53 -3.67 -40.22 -4.78
CA GLU A 53 -2.59 -40.09 -5.78
C GLU A 53 -3.10 -39.93 -7.21
N ALA A 54 -4.20 -40.62 -7.55
CA ALA A 54 -4.81 -40.56 -8.87
C ALA A 54 -5.41 -39.17 -9.16
N TRP A 55 -6.00 -38.54 -8.14
CA TRP A 55 -6.54 -37.18 -8.25
C TRP A 55 -5.43 -36.13 -8.29
N ALA A 56 -4.43 -36.26 -7.40
CA ALA A 56 -3.37 -35.27 -7.25
C ALA A 56 -2.42 -35.18 -8.47
N LYS A 57 -2.30 -36.25 -9.27
CA LYS A 57 -1.47 -36.26 -10.49
C LYS A 57 -2.20 -35.76 -11.73
N ASP A 58 -3.52 -35.61 -11.67
CA ASP A 58 -4.32 -35.16 -12.81
C ASP A 58 -4.26 -33.62 -12.94
N LYS A 59 -3.71 -33.16 -14.07
CA LYS A 59 -3.52 -31.75 -14.39
C LYS A 59 -4.84 -31.00 -14.56
N SER A 60 -5.92 -31.68 -14.96
CA SER A 60 -7.22 -31.06 -15.22
C SER A 60 -7.91 -30.54 -13.96
N ASN A 61 -7.48 -31.02 -12.78
CA ASN A 61 -8.02 -30.61 -11.49
C ASN A 61 -7.46 -29.27 -10.99
N TYR A 62 -6.46 -28.69 -11.67
CA TYR A 62 -5.81 -27.45 -11.28
C TYR A 62 -5.92 -26.42 -12.40
N THR A 63 -6.60 -25.30 -12.12
CA THR A 63 -6.62 -24.14 -13.02
C THR A 63 -5.99 -22.95 -12.32
N THR A 64 -5.00 -22.32 -12.95
CA THR A 64 -4.31 -21.15 -12.39
C THR A 64 -4.48 -19.96 -13.32
N CYS A 65 -4.92 -18.83 -12.78
CA CYS A 65 -5.01 -17.56 -13.50
C CYS A 65 -4.36 -16.44 -12.69
N GLU A 66 -3.91 -15.37 -13.35
CA GLU A 66 -3.56 -14.13 -12.66
C GLU A 66 -4.86 -13.41 -12.22
N LYS A 67 -4.89 -12.79 -11.03
CA LYS A 67 -6.06 -12.04 -10.55
C LYS A 67 -6.51 -10.89 -11.50
N PRO A 68 -5.61 -10.07 -12.09
CA PRO A 68 -6.03 -9.02 -13.01
C PRO A 68 -6.59 -9.54 -14.34
N ASP A 69 -6.14 -10.72 -14.79
CA ASP A 69 -6.48 -11.30 -16.09
C ASP A 69 -7.05 -12.72 -15.92
N PRO A 70 -8.31 -12.87 -15.48
CA PRO A 70 -8.92 -14.18 -15.20
C PRO A 70 -9.09 -15.08 -16.43
N ASP A 71 -9.01 -14.50 -17.63
CA ASP A 71 -9.20 -15.19 -18.91
C ASP A 71 -7.92 -15.90 -19.40
N ILE A 72 -6.74 -15.52 -18.88
CA ILE A 72 -5.45 -16.13 -19.25
C ILE A 72 -5.11 -17.26 -18.26
N GLN A 73 -5.21 -18.49 -18.74
CA GLN A 73 -4.84 -19.68 -17.96
C GLN A 73 -3.35 -19.99 -18.10
N LEU A 74 -2.65 -20.10 -16.96
CA LEU A 74 -1.25 -20.52 -16.93
C LEU A 74 -1.12 -22.03 -17.08
N ARG A 75 -0.28 -22.49 -18.00
CA ARG A 75 -0.07 -23.91 -18.29
C ARG A 75 0.81 -24.59 -17.25
N ILE A 76 0.33 -25.74 -16.76
CA ILE A 76 1.02 -26.55 -15.74
C ILE A 76 1.81 -27.66 -16.45
N ARG A 77 3.14 -27.59 -16.35
CA ARG A 77 4.08 -28.57 -16.93
C ARG A 77 4.04 -29.89 -16.18
N GLN A 78 4.07 -29.85 -14.85
CA GLN A 78 4.14 -31.06 -14.01
C GLN A 78 3.49 -30.83 -12.65
N VAL A 79 2.81 -31.87 -12.15
CA VAL A 79 2.30 -31.94 -10.79
C VAL A 79 3.05 -33.04 -10.04
N ALA A 80 3.70 -32.68 -8.94
CA ALA A 80 4.45 -33.61 -8.11
C ALA A 80 3.81 -33.70 -6.71
N LEU A 81 3.54 -34.93 -6.25
CA LEU A 81 3.07 -35.20 -4.90
C LEU A 81 4.27 -35.61 -4.03
N SER A 82 4.40 -35.02 -2.84
CA SER A 82 5.42 -35.41 -1.86
C SER A 82 5.12 -36.79 -1.26
N ALA A 83 6.16 -37.48 -0.78
CA ALA A 83 6.05 -38.81 -0.17
C ALA A 83 5.03 -38.90 0.98
N ASP A 84 4.80 -37.77 1.68
CA ASP A 84 3.82 -37.67 2.78
C ASP A 84 2.35 -37.56 2.31
N ARG A 85 2.08 -37.56 0.99
CA ARG A 85 0.76 -37.35 0.35
C ARG A 85 0.02 -36.07 0.76
N LYS A 86 0.68 -35.14 1.45
CA LYS A 86 0.11 -33.89 2.00
C LYS A 86 0.48 -32.63 1.23
N THR A 87 1.52 -32.69 0.40
CA THR A 87 2.04 -31.53 -0.34
C THR A 87 2.06 -31.79 -1.83
N VAL A 88 1.40 -30.92 -2.59
CA VAL A 88 1.39 -30.93 -4.06
C VAL A 88 2.20 -29.74 -4.57
N THR A 89 3.15 -30.01 -5.46
CA THR A 89 3.95 -28.99 -6.13
C THR A 89 3.55 -28.90 -7.59
N LEU A 90 2.99 -27.77 -7.99
CA LEU A 90 2.66 -27.42 -9.35
C LEU A 90 3.87 -26.71 -9.97
N THR A 91 4.38 -27.24 -11.08
CA THR A 91 5.45 -26.63 -11.88
C THR A 91 4.85 -26.11 -13.19
N PHE A 92 5.06 -24.84 -13.48
CA PHE A 92 4.50 -24.14 -14.64
C PHE A 92 5.49 -24.08 -15.81
N GLU A 93 4.96 -23.95 -17.03
CA GLU A 93 5.79 -23.82 -18.25
C GLU A 93 6.51 -22.48 -18.29
N ASP A 94 5.79 -21.39 -18.02
CA ASP A 94 6.32 -20.03 -17.99
C ASP A 94 6.75 -19.59 -16.59
N ASN A 95 7.62 -18.58 -16.52
CA ASN A 95 7.98 -17.94 -15.25
C ASN A 95 6.76 -17.22 -14.68
N LEU A 96 6.42 -17.48 -13.41
CA LEU A 96 5.28 -16.79 -12.79
C LEU A 96 5.65 -15.36 -12.43
N ASN A 97 4.71 -14.45 -12.69
CA ASN A 97 4.81 -13.08 -12.25
C ASN A 97 4.56 -12.97 -10.74
N LYS A 98 5.61 -13.03 -9.94
CA LYS A 98 5.52 -13.04 -8.47
C LYS A 98 4.96 -11.73 -7.87
N ASP A 99 4.84 -10.67 -8.66
CA ASP A 99 4.30 -9.39 -8.23
C ASP A 99 2.76 -9.36 -8.23
N ARG A 100 2.14 -10.30 -8.96
CA ARG A 100 0.69 -10.38 -9.11
C ARG A 100 0.10 -11.53 -8.29
N PRO A 101 -1.04 -11.34 -7.63
CA PRO A 101 -1.72 -12.43 -6.95
C PRO A 101 -2.26 -13.44 -7.97
N HIS A 102 -2.03 -14.72 -7.71
CA HIS A 102 -2.48 -15.82 -8.55
C HIS A 102 -3.69 -16.52 -7.91
N ILE A 103 -4.72 -16.77 -8.70
CA ILE A 103 -5.90 -17.54 -8.32
C ILE A 103 -5.69 -18.98 -8.77
N LEU A 104 -5.66 -19.90 -7.82
CA LEU A 104 -5.61 -21.33 -8.05
C LEU A 104 -6.98 -21.94 -7.74
N LYS A 105 -7.70 -22.35 -8.77
CA LYS A 105 -8.92 -23.16 -8.62
C LYS A 105 -8.51 -24.63 -8.61
N VAL A 106 -8.87 -25.30 -7.54
CA VAL A 106 -8.64 -26.73 -7.34
C VAL A 106 -9.99 -27.42 -7.30
N SER A 107 -10.29 -28.22 -8.31
CA SER A 107 -11.62 -28.85 -8.48
C SER A 107 -11.66 -30.27 -7.94
N LYS A 108 -12.78 -30.61 -7.27
CA LYS A 108 -13.12 -31.97 -6.82
C LYS A 108 -12.04 -32.64 -5.94
N ILE A 109 -11.55 -31.95 -4.91
CA ILE A 109 -10.53 -32.48 -3.99
C ILE A 109 -10.99 -33.83 -3.41
N SER A 110 -10.24 -34.91 -3.63
CA SER A 110 -10.55 -36.25 -3.10
C SER A 110 -9.51 -36.68 -2.06
N SER A 111 -9.98 -37.14 -0.91
CA SER A 111 -9.15 -37.67 0.17
C SER A 111 -9.88 -38.87 0.78
N GLU A 112 -9.22 -40.03 0.79
CA GLU A 112 -9.74 -41.27 1.39
C GLU A 112 -11.14 -41.66 0.87
N GLY A 113 -11.38 -41.46 -0.43
CA GLY A 113 -12.65 -41.83 -1.07
C GLY A 113 -13.83 -40.89 -0.85
N LYS A 114 -13.63 -39.71 -0.21
CA LYS A 114 -14.65 -38.66 -0.08
C LYS A 114 -14.28 -37.41 -0.90
N SER A 115 -15.26 -36.90 -1.65
CA SER A 115 -15.14 -35.62 -2.38
C SER A 115 -15.35 -34.45 -1.43
N LEU A 116 -14.30 -33.65 -1.23
CA LEU A 116 -14.24 -32.48 -0.35
C LEU A 116 -14.55 -31.16 -1.07
N GLY A 117 -15.01 -31.21 -2.32
CA GLY A 117 -15.47 -30.04 -3.08
C GLY A 117 -14.37 -29.29 -3.83
N THR A 118 -14.69 -28.06 -4.26
CA THR A 118 -13.79 -27.19 -5.05
C THR A 118 -13.25 -26.08 -4.16
N ALA A 119 -11.92 -25.93 -4.08
CA ALA A 119 -11.27 -24.86 -3.35
C ALA A 119 -10.71 -23.81 -4.30
N ILE A 120 -10.94 -22.54 -3.99
CA ILE A 120 -10.28 -21.41 -4.67
C ILE A 120 -9.22 -20.89 -3.71
N LEU A 121 -7.96 -20.98 -4.12
CA LEU A 121 -6.78 -20.64 -3.34
C LEU A 121 -6.14 -19.39 -3.92
N ASN A 122 -6.02 -18.35 -3.10
CA ASN A 122 -5.28 -17.15 -3.47
C ASN A 122 -3.84 -17.33 -3.00
N VAL A 123 -2.89 -17.45 -3.93
CA VAL A 123 -1.47 -17.64 -3.60
C VAL A 123 -0.79 -16.27 -3.65
N LYS A 124 -0.35 -15.81 -2.48
CA LYS A 124 0.43 -14.57 -2.30
C LYS A 124 1.84 -14.92 -1.79
N LYS A 125 2.84 -14.13 -2.20
CA LYS A 125 4.26 -14.23 -1.78
C LYS A 125 4.39 -14.06 -0.26
N VAL A 126 5.52 -14.46 0.33
CA VAL A 126 5.81 -14.33 1.78
C VAL A 126 5.48 -12.91 2.24
N TYR A 127 4.45 -12.80 3.09
CA TYR A 127 3.70 -11.56 3.33
C TYR A 127 4.59 -10.39 3.77
N LEU A 128 5.62 -10.66 4.58
CA LEU A 128 6.49 -9.61 5.12
C LEU A 128 7.41 -8.96 4.07
N GLY A 129 8.02 -9.77 3.19
CA GLY A 129 8.89 -9.25 2.13
C GLY A 129 8.13 -8.45 1.08
N TYR A 130 6.92 -8.90 0.76
CA TYR A 130 6.00 -8.19 -0.14
C TYR A 130 5.53 -6.85 0.46
N LEU A 131 5.16 -6.81 1.74
CA LEU A 131 4.80 -5.58 2.44
C LEU A 131 5.95 -4.56 2.43
N PHE A 132 7.18 -5.02 2.64
CA PHE A 132 8.36 -4.17 2.61
C PHE A 132 8.69 -3.66 1.20
N SER A 133 8.44 -4.50 0.18
CA SER A 133 8.55 -4.09 -1.22
C SER A 133 7.56 -2.98 -1.56
N ILE A 134 6.30 -3.08 -1.12
CA ILE A 134 5.30 -2.00 -1.30
C ILE A 134 5.79 -0.70 -0.63
N LEU A 135 6.29 -0.80 0.60
CA LEU A 135 6.79 0.35 1.35
C LEU A 135 7.93 1.06 0.59
N ILE A 136 8.98 0.33 0.24
CA ILE A 136 10.15 0.90 -0.47
C ILE A 136 9.76 1.36 -1.87
N GLY A 137 8.92 0.57 -2.53
CA GLY A 137 8.37 0.88 -3.84
C GLY A 137 7.66 2.23 -3.84
N ALA A 138 6.77 2.47 -2.89
CA ALA A 138 6.05 3.73 -2.75
C ALA A 138 6.94 4.90 -2.29
N MET A 139 7.96 4.61 -1.46
CA MET A 139 8.85 5.62 -0.90
C MET A 139 9.86 6.17 -1.93
N ILE A 140 10.45 5.30 -2.76
CA ILE A 140 11.58 5.63 -3.63
C ILE A 140 11.27 5.39 -5.11
N ILE A 141 10.88 4.16 -5.48
CA ILE A 141 10.77 3.73 -6.89
C ILE A 141 9.63 4.48 -7.60
N ASN A 142 8.44 4.40 -7.04
CA ASN A 142 7.21 5.03 -7.52
C ASN A 142 6.87 6.23 -6.63
N ASN A 143 7.85 7.10 -6.38
CA ASN A 143 7.67 8.26 -5.52
C ASN A 143 6.53 9.16 -6.06
N PHE A 144 5.58 9.47 -5.19
CA PHE A 144 4.38 10.22 -5.57
C PHE A 144 4.69 11.66 -6.03
N VAL A 145 5.76 12.28 -5.52
CA VAL A 145 6.12 13.66 -5.83
C VAL A 145 6.92 13.74 -7.11
N PHE A 146 8.00 12.95 -7.23
CA PHE A 146 8.94 13.08 -8.34
C PHE A 146 8.57 12.23 -9.56
N THR A 147 7.95 11.07 -9.36
CA THR A 147 7.57 10.16 -10.47
C THR A 147 6.14 10.42 -10.95
N LYS A 148 5.21 10.67 -10.01
CA LYS A 148 3.79 10.90 -10.33
C LYS A 148 3.34 12.36 -10.31
N TYR A 149 4.22 13.29 -9.95
CA TYR A 149 3.94 14.74 -9.91
C TYR A 149 2.75 15.13 -9.02
N LEU A 150 2.50 14.37 -7.94
CA LEU A 150 1.40 14.61 -7.00
C LEU A 150 1.89 15.42 -5.79
N GLY A 151 1.05 16.37 -5.34
CA GLY A 151 1.29 17.13 -4.11
C GLY A 151 2.29 18.28 -4.21
N LEU A 152 2.57 18.75 -5.43
CA LEU A 152 3.48 19.85 -5.73
C LEU A 152 3.09 21.17 -5.03
N CYS A 153 1.80 21.40 -4.80
CA CYS A 153 1.27 22.64 -4.20
C CYS A 153 1.87 22.91 -2.82
N VAL A 154 1.85 21.89 -1.95
CA VAL A 154 2.43 22.00 -0.60
C VAL A 154 3.94 21.82 -0.62
N PHE A 155 4.44 20.99 -1.53
CA PHE A 155 5.86 20.78 -1.74
C PHE A 155 6.63 22.08 -2.00
N PHE A 156 6.17 22.94 -2.91
CA PHE A 156 6.85 24.20 -3.20
C PHE A 156 6.67 25.26 -2.10
N GLY A 157 5.52 25.27 -1.42
CA GLY A 157 5.25 26.22 -0.33
C GLY A 157 6.08 25.95 0.92
N THR A 158 6.28 24.68 1.28
CA THR A 158 6.87 24.29 2.57
C THR A 158 8.33 23.85 2.51
N SER A 159 8.93 23.84 1.32
CA SER A 159 10.34 23.46 1.12
C SER A 159 11.34 24.59 1.29
N GLN A 160 10.95 25.76 1.79
CA GLN A 160 11.89 26.89 1.94
C GLN A 160 12.92 26.67 3.06
N LYS A 161 12.45 26.15 4.21
CA LYS A 161 13.29 25.91 5.39
C LYS A 161 13.22 24.44 5.78
N LYS A 162 14.35 23.88 6.19
CA LYS A 162 14.48 22.47 6.59
C LYS A 162 13.66 22.15 7.83
N SER A 163 13.66 23.02 8.83
CA SER A 163 12.86 22.85 10.06
C SER A 163 11.36 22.79 9.76
N THR A 164 10.90 23.63 8.83
CA THR A 164 9.52 23.68 8.34
C THR A 164 9.17 22.44 7.52
N ALA A 165 10.05 22.03 6.61
CA ALA A 165 9.84 20.88 5.72
C ALA A 165 9.70 19.55 6.48
N ILE A 166 10.53 19.32 7.51
CA ILE A 166 10.44 18.11 8.34
C ILE A 166 9.12 18.05 9.10
N GLY A 167 8.72 19.17 9.73
CA GLY A 167 7.45 19.26 10.45
C GLY A 167 6.26 18.95 9.54
N MET A 168 6.24 19.54 8.35
CA MET A 168 5.16 19.30 7.37
C MET A 168 5.15 17.87 6.84
N GLY A 169 6.30 17.30 6.51
CA GLY A 169 6.35 15.93 6.00
C GLY A 169 5.84 14.90 7.03
N ILE A 170 6.15 15.09 8.32
CA ILE A 170 5.64 14.23 9.40
C ILE A 170 4.11 14.38 9.52
N THR A 171 3.60 15.62 9.55
CA THR A 171 2.15 15.87 9.60
C THR A 171 1.43 15.27 8.40
N PHE A 172 1.98 15.41 7.19
CA PHE A 172 1.46 14.81 5.97
C PHE A 172 1.41 13.29 6.05
N THR A 173 2.48 12.67 6.53
CA THR A 173 2.54 11.21 6.68
C THR A 173 1.43 10.70 7.58
N ILE A 174 1.19 11.36 8.72
CA ILE A 174 0.12 10.99 9.65
C ILE A 174 -1.25 11.13 8.98
N VAL A 175 -1.51 12.26 8.31
CA VAL A 175 -2.79 12.50 7.62
C VAL A 175 -3.03 11.46 6.52
N ILE A 176 -2.03 11.16 5.70
CA ILE A 176 -2.13 10.17 4.61
C ILE A 176 -2.44 8.79 5.19
N VAL A 177 -1.74 8.36 6.23
CA VAL A 177 -1.96 7.06 6.86
C VAL A 177 -3.36 6.94 7.45
N VAL A 178 -3.79 7.94 8.23
CA VAL A 178 -5.12 7.91 8.87
C VAL A 178 -6.24 7.95 7.83
N SER A 179 -6.15 8.86 6.86
CA SER A 179 -7.17 9.00 5.81
C SER A 179 -7.24 7.77 4.91
N ALA A 180 -6.10 7.16 4.54
CA ALA A 180 -6.04 5.95 3.74
C ALA A 180 -6.64 4.74 4.48
N MET A 181 -6.37 4.60 5.78
CA MET A 181 -6.95 3.53 6.61
C MET A 181 -8.47 3.68 6.78
N MET A 182 -8.95 4.89 7.06
CA MET A 182 -10.39 5.16 7.12
C MET A 182 -11.07 4.90 5.78
N SER A 183 -10.43 5.33 4.68
CA SER A 183 -10.95 5.12 3.32
C SER A 183 -10.98 3.64 2.94
N TRP A 184 -9.94 2.88 3.29
CA TRP A 184 -9.89 1.42 3.08
C TRP A 184 -11.03 0.71 3.82
N PHE A 185 -11.23 1.05 5.09
CA PHE A 185 -12.31 0.46 5.90
C PHE A 185 -13.67 0.75 5.27
N LEU A 186 -13.95 2.02 4.94
CA LEU A 186 -15.24 2.40 4.39
C LEU A 186 -15.44 1.80 2.97
N TYR A 187 -14.39 1.72 2.17
CA TYR A 187 -14.45 1.07 0.86
C TYR A 187 -14.84 -0.41 0.96
N GLN A 188 -14.19 -1.15 1.86
CA GLN A 188 -14.41 -2.59 2.01
C GLN A 188 -15.75 -2.93 2.66
N PHE A 189 -16.17 -2.18 3.69
CA PHE A 189 -17.37 -2.49 4.47
C PHE A 189 -18.64 -1.81 3.97
N VAL A 190 -18.53 -0.76 3.15
CA VAL A 190 -19.69 0.00 2.66
C VAL A 190 -19.73 0.02 1.13
N LEU A 191 -18.71 0.52 0.44
CA LEU A 191 -18.83 0.72 -1.01
C LEU A 191 -18.91 -0.60 -1.78
N GLN A 192 -18.11 -1.59 -1.40
CA GLN A 192 -18.10 -2.92 -2.00
C GLN A 192 -19.45 -3.67 -1.85
N PRO A 193 -20.00 -3.86 -0.62
CA PRO A 193 -21.25 -4.61 -0.46
C PRO A 193 -22.47 -3.91 -1.08
N TYR A 194 -22.52 -2.59 -1.03
CA TYR A 194 -23.62 -1.82 -1.62
C TYR A 194 -23.43 -1.51 -3.12
N ARG A 195 -22.33 -1.97 -3.73
CA ARG A 195 -21.95 -1.71 -5.14
C ARG A 195 -21.92 -0.23 -5.53
N LEU A 196 -21.57 0.66 -4.59
CA LEU A 196 -21.53 2.10 -4.77
C LEU A 196 -20.16 2.63 -5.23
N ASN A 197 -19.47 1.88 -6.11
CA ASN A 197 -18.12 2.23 -6.55
C ASN A 197 -18.05 3.61 -7.26
N PHE A 198 -19.14 4.04 -7.91
CA PHE A 198 -19.19 5.35 -8.56
C PHE A 198 -19.07 6.53 -7.58
N LEU A 199 -19.44 6.33 -6.30
CA LEU A 199 -19.41 7.39 -5.28
C LEU A 199 -18.06 7.51 -4.57
N GLN A 200 -17.08 6.66 -4.92
CA GLN A 200 -15.80 6.54 -4.21
C GLN A 200 -15.04 7.86 -4.06
N ILE A 201 -15.00 8.68 -5.11
CA ILE A 201 -14.23 9.94 -5.11
C ILE A 201 -14.83 10.91 -4.10
N VAL A 202 -16.16 11.08 -4.12
CA VAL A 202 -16.88 11.98 -3.21
C VAL A 202 -16.69 11.55 -1.75
N VAL A 203 -16.80 10.24 -1.50
CA VAL A 203 -16.62 9.68 -0.16
C VAL A 203 -15.18 9.86 0.34
N PHE A 204 -14.18 9.60 -0.51
CA PHE A 204 -12.77 9.77 -0.13
C PHE A 204 -12.43 11.24 0.16
N ILE A 205 -12.93 12.19 -0.63
CA ILE A 205 -12.75 13.63 -0.35
C ILE A 205 -13.36 13.99 1.02
N GLY A 206 -14.56 13.49 1.33
CA GLY A 206 -15.21 13.69 2.63
C GLY A 206 -14.40 13.13 3.81
N LEU A 207 -13.87 11.91 3.67
CA LEU A 207 -13.04 11.28 4.71
C LEU A 207 -11.70 11.99 4.92
N VAL A 208 -11.08 12.44 3.82
CA VAL A 208 -9.84 13.23 3.88
C VAL A 208 -10.10 14.56 4.57
N SER A 209 -11.18 15.26 4.21
CA SER A 209 -11.58 16.51 4.85
C SER A 209 -11.76 16.34 6.36
N LEU A 210 -12.49 15.30 6.79
CA LEU A 210 -12.67 14.98 8.20
C LEU A 210 -11.34 14.71 8.92
N SER A 211 -10.46 13.94 8.29
CA SER A 211 -9.15 13.56 8.86
C SER A 211 -8.25 14.79 9.02
N VAL A 212 -8.18 15.66 8.02
CA VAL A 212 -7.38 16.89 8.06
C VAL A 212 -7.95 17.87 9.09
N GLN A 213 -9.28 18.00 9.17
CA GLN A 213 -9.94 18.85 10.16
C GLN A 213 -9.62 18.41 11.59
N ALA A 214 -9.58 17.10 11.84
CA ALA A 214 -9.18 16.54 13.13
C ALA A 214 -7.72 16.89 13.45
N VAL A 215 -6.81 16.76 12.48
CA VAL A 215 -5.39 17.11 12.65
C VAL A 215 -5.21 18.62 12.87
N ASP A 216 -5.95 19.48 12.16
CA ASP A 216 -5.93 20.95 12.36
C ASP A 216 -6.26 21.30 13.82
N THR A 217 -7.33 20.72 14.35
CA THR A 217 -7.79 20.95 15.73
C THR A 217 -6.77 20.45 16.76
N ILE A 218 -6.17 19.27 16.52
CA ILE A 218 -5.11 18.72 17.39
C ILE A 218 -3.89 19.63 17.38
N LEU A 219 -3.46 20.09 16.20
CA LEU A 219 -2.24 20.90 16.06
C LEU A 219 -2.37 22.26 16.76
N ARG A 220 -3.55 22.90 16.68
CA ARG A 220 -3.87 24.13 17.43
C ARG A 220 -3.68 23.96 18.94
N LYS A 221 -4.01 22.78 19.48
CA LYS A 221 -3.99 22.50 20.93
C LYS A 221 -2.64 22.00 21.42
N VAL A 222 -1.90 21.25 20.60
CA VAL A 222 -0.61 20.64 20.99
C VAL A 222 0.56 21.59 20.78
N ASN A 223 0.63 22.28 19.63
CA ASN A 223 1.76 23.15 19.31
C ASN A 223 1.32 24.42 18.54
N PRO A 224 0.95 25.50 19.24
CA PRO A 224 0.47 26.73 18.63
C PRO A 224 1.55 27.48 17.83
N LEU A 225 2.83 27.25 18.14
CA LEU A 225 3.98 27.81 17.41
C LEU A 225 4.07 27.22 16.00
N LEU A 226 3.93 25.88 15.92
CA LEU A 226 3.82 25.15 14.66
C LEU A 226 2.59 25.61 13.88
N PHE A 227 1.43 25.69 14.53
CA PHE A 227 0.19 26.13 13.88
C PHE A 227 0.31 27.54 13.26
N LYS A 228 0.94 28.50 13.94
CA LYS A 228 1.15 29.85 13.37
C LYS A 228 2.05 29.86 12.14
N ALA A 229 3.05 28.97 12.07
CA ALA A 229 3.91 28.82 10.91
C ALA A 229 3.23 28.07 9.75
N PHE A 230 2.24 27.23 10.06
CA PHE A 230 1.62 26.29 9.11
C PHE A 230 0.17 26.60 8.72
N GLY A 231 -0.47 27.60 9.34
CA GLY A 231 -1.92 27.85 9.24
C GLY A 231 -2.46 27.94 7.82
N VAL A 232 -1.72 28.55 6.89
CA VAL A 232 -2.13 28.65 5.47
C VAL A 232 -2.00 27.30 4.75
N TYR A 233 -1.03 26.48 5.12
CA TYR A 233 -0.77 25.20 4.47
C TYR A 233 -1.73 24.09 4.92
N LEU A 234 -2.33 24.20 6.11
CA LEU A 234 -3.31 23.23 6.63
C LEU A 234 -4.54 23.10 5.72
N VAL A 235 -5.03 24.21 5.18
CA VAL A 235 -6.14 24.20 4.20
C VAL A 235 -5.69 23.60 2.86
N LEU A 236 -4.45 23.87 2.43
CA LEU A 236 -3.87 23.26 1.23
C LEU A 236 -3.64 21.74 1.35
N VAL A 237 -3.59 21.19 2.57
CA VAL A 237 -3.52 19.74 2.80
C VAL A 237 -4.79 19.05 2.32
N ILE A 238 -5.96 19.63 2.60
CA ILE A 238 -7.27 19.05 2.25
C ILE A 238 -7.40 18.82 0.74
N ALA A 239 -6.94 19.79 -0.06
CA ALA A 239 -7.00 19.75 -1.51
C ALA A 239 -5.74 19.14 -2.16
N ASN A 240 -4.89 18.46 -1.38
CA ASN A 240 -3.66 17.93 -1.92
C ASN A 240 -3.90 16.62 -2.70
N CYS A 241 -3.39 16.60 -3.94
CA CYS A 241 -3.54 15.49 -4.88
C CYS A 241 -3.03 14.15 -4.29
N ILE A 242 -1.94 14.16 -3.51
CA ILE A 242 -1.37 12.93 -2.96
C ILE A 242 -2.32 12.26 -1.96
N ILE A 243 -3.06 13.05 -1.19
CA ILE A 243 -3.92 12.57 -0.11
C ILE A 243 -5.17 11.90 -0.66
N ILE A 244 -5.66 12.36 -1.82
CA ILE A 244 -6.77 11.72 -2.53
C ILE A 244 -6.29 10.53 -3.37
N ALA A 245 -5.12 10.66 -4.01
CA ALA A 245 -4.59 9.61 -4.89
C ALA A 245 -4.27 8.31 -4.16
N VAL A 246 -3.77 8.36 -2.92
CA VAL A 246 -3.43 7.16 -2.14
C VAL A 246 -4.68 6.29 -1.90
N PRO A 247 -5.78 6.77 -1.26
CA PRO A 247 -7.04 6.02 -1.14
C PRO A 247 -7.58 5.47 -2.46
N LEU A 248 -7.45 6.23 -3.55
CA LEU A 248 -7.93 5.80 -4.86
C LEU A 248 -7.12 4.61 -5.40
N ILE A 249 -5.79 4.64 -5.25
CA ILE A 249 -4.90 3.54 -5.64
C ILE A 249 -5.13 2.31 -4.75
N LEU A 250 -5.46 2.50 -3.47
CA LEU A 250 -5.83 1.42 -2.55
C LEU A 250 -7.10 0.69 -3.02
N ALA A 251 -8.12 1.45 -3.41
CA ALA A 251 -9.39 0.94 -3.91
C ALA A 251 -9.21 0.21 -5.25
N ASP A 252 -8.47 0.80 -6.18
CA ASP A 252 -8.22 0.25 -7.53
C ASP A 252 -7.46 -1.09 -7.47
N ASN A 253 -6.41 -1.17 -6.65
CA ASN A 253 -5.63 -2.40 -6.48
C ASN A 253 -6.25 -3.42 -5.51
N GLN A 254 -7.37 -3.07 -4.87
CA GLN A 254 -8.03 -3.89 -3.83
C GLN A 254 -7.04 -4.42 -2.77
N TYR A 255 -6.22 -3.52 -2.22
CA TYR A 255 -5.24 -3.91 -1.21
C TYR A 255 -5.91 -4.37 0.10
N ASN A 256 -5.23 -5.24 0.83
CA ASN A 256 -5.60 -5.62 2.21
C ASN A 256 -5.28 -4.48 3.20
N ALA A 257 -5.75 -4.58 4.45
CA ALA A 257 -5.46 -3.60 5.51
C ALA A 257 -3.96 -3.31 5.66
N TRP A 258 -3.15 -4.37 5.74
CA TRP A 258 -1.70 -4.24 5.91
C TRP A 258 -0.99 -3.69 4.68
N GLU A 259 -1.40 -4.13 3.49
CA GLU A 259 -0.86 -3.64 2.21
C GLU A 259 -1.16 -2.14 2.06
N SER A 260 -2.38 -1.74 2.41
CA SER A 260 -2.85 -0.36 2.44
C SER A 260 -2.07 0.49 3.45
N LEU A 261 -1.77 -0.06 4.64
CA LEU A 261 -0.98 0.63 5.66
C LEU A 261 0.43 0.89 5.17
N MET A 262 1.10 -0.12 4.60
CA MET A 262 2.46 0.03 4.08
C MET A 262 2.53 0.98 2.89
N LEU A 263 1.56 0.94 1.98
CA LEU A 263 1.48 1.88 0.86
C LEU A 263 1.30 3.32 1.35
N SER A 264 0.39 3.56 2.30
CA SER A 264 0.16 4.89 2.86
C SER A 264 1.35 5.42 3.65
N LEU A 265 2.04 4.55 4.40
CA LEU A 265 3.28 4.88 5.10
C LEU A 265 4.40 5.22 4.10
N GLY A 266 4.56 4.41 3.06
CA GLY A 266 5.54 4.62 2.01
C GLY A 266 5.30 5.92 1.23
N ALA A 267 4.03 6.23 0.91
CA ALA A 267 3.65 7.48 0.26
C ALA A 267 3.96 8.71 1.12
N GLY A 268 3.63 8.66 2.42
CA GLY A 268 3.92 9.74 3.36
C GLY A 268 5.41 9.95 3.59
N LEU A 269 6.16 8.87 3.83
CA LEU A 269 7.62 8.92 4.00
C LEU A 269 8.32 9.36 2.71
N GLY A 270 7.85 8.92 1.54
CA GLY A 270 8.34 9.37 0.25
C GLY A 270 8.14 10.88 0.04
N PHE A 271 7.01 11.43 0.49
CA PHE A 271 6.75 12.87 0.50
C PHE A 271 7.66 13.62 1.47
N LEU A 272 7.89 13.09 2.68
CA LEU A 272 8.82 13.63 3.66
C LEU A 272 10.26 13.69 3.11
N ILE A 273 10.72 12.61 2.48
CA ILE A 273 12.05 12.55 1.85
C ILE A 273 12.16 13.60 0.73
N ALA A 274 11.14 13.69 -0.13
CA ALA A 274 11.12 14.68 -1.20
C ALA A 274 11.22 16.12 -0.64
N LEU A 275 10.42 16.46 0.37
CA LEU A 275 10.47 17.75 1.05
C LEU A 275 11.83 18.04 1.69
N PHE A 276 12.40 17.05 2.36
CA PHE A 276 13.69 17.16 3.01
C PHE A 276 14.82 17.44 2.01
N LEU A 277 14.86 16.69 0.90
CA LEU A 277 15.83 16.89 -0.17
C LEU A 277 15.69 18.28 -0.78
N MET A 278 14.46 18.69 -1.09
CA MET A 278 14.19 19.98 -1.70
C MET A 278 14.59 21.14 -0.77
N SER A 279 14.23 21.07 0.51
CA SER A 279 14.61 22.10 1.49
C SER A 279 16.11 22.21 1.70
N SER A 280 16.81 21.08 1.72
CA SER A 280 18.27 21.07 1.86
C SER A 280 18.98 21.76 0.69
N VAL A 281 18.48 21.58 -0.54
CA VAL A 281 19.05 22.26 -1.72
C VAL A 281 18.62 23.72 -1.78
N ARG A 282 17.37 24.05 -1.44
CA ARG A 282 16.89 25.43 -1.42
C ARG A 282 17.63 26.31 -0.41
N GLU A 283 17.87 25.81 0.81
CA GLU A 283 18.68 26.56 1.80
C GLU A 283 20.10 26.84 1.31
N ARG A 284 20.73 25.89 0.60
CA ARG A 284 22.05 26.11 -0.01
C ARG A 284 22.02 27.11 -1.15
N LEU A 285 20.94 27.09 -1.93
CA LEU A 285 20.77 27.95 -3.09
C LEU A 285 20.52 29.41 -2.68
N GLU A 286 19.95 29.67 -1.51
CA GLU A 286 19.83 31.02 -0.94
C GLU A 286 21.18 31.69 -0.70
N LEU A 287 22.23 30.91 -0.43
CA LEU A 287 23.61 31.38 -0.26
C LEU A 287 24.39 31.47 -1.58
N ALA A 288 23.85 30.91 -2.67
CA ALA A 288 24.51 30.86 -3.97
C ALA A 288 24.21 32.10 -4.81
N ASN A 289 25.13 32.44 -5.72
CA ASN A 289 24.92 33.52 -6.68
C ASN A 289 23.99 33.09 -7.82
N VAL A 290 22.68 33.17 -7.56
CA VAL A 290 21.64 32.92 -8.56
C VAL A 290 21.23 34.24 -9.24
N PRO A 291 21.09 34.29 -10.58
CA PRO A 291 20.59 35.47 -11.29
C PRO A 291 19.24 35.93 -10.72
N PRO A 292 18.98 37.25 -10.62
CA PRO A 292 17.80 37.79 -9.95
C PRO A 292 16.48 37.26 -10.54
N THR A 293 16.42 37.05 -11.85
CA THR A 293 15.24 36.51 -12.57
C THR A 293 14.84 35.09 -12.15
N TYR A 294 15.81 34.28 -11.72
CA TYR A 294 15.56 32.88 -11.34
C TYR A 294 15.31 32.68 -9.84
N ARG A 295 15.51 33.69 -9.00
CA ARG A 295 15.42 33.54 -7.54
C ARG A 295 14.01 33.14 -7.08
N GLY A 296 13.95 32.28 -6.05
CA GLY A 296 12.71 31.88 -5.40
C GLY A 296 12.03 30.66 -6.03
N LEU A 297 10.88 30.87 -6.67
CA LEU A 297 10.05 29.80 -7.24
C LEU A 297 10.55 29.26 -8.59
N PRO A 298 11.02 30.10 -9.55
CA PRO A 298 11.47 29.60 -10.86
C PRO A 298 12.61 28.58 -10.76
N ILE A 299 13.65 28.88 -9.98
CA ILE A 299 14.74 27.93 -9.75
C ILE A 299 14.29 26.67 -8.99
N ALA A 300 13.24 26.77 -8.16
CA ALA A 300 12.68 25.62 -7.47
C ALA A 300 12.02 24.64 -8.45
N PHE A 301 11.35 25.14 -9.51
CA PHE A 301 10.83 24.28 -10.58
C PHE A 301 11.95 23.58 -11.36
N VAL A 302 13.04 24.30 -11.66
CA VAL A 302 14.22 23.71 -12.31
C VAL A 302 14.82 22.60 -11.46
N LEU A 303 15.01 22.84 -10.15
CA LEU A 303 15.50 21.85 -9.20
C LEU A 303 14.56 20.64 -9.09
N ALA A 304 13.25 20.86 -9.02
CA ALA A 304 12.28 19.78 -8.99
C ALA A 304 12.34 18.90 -10.26
N GLY A 305 12.57 19.51 -11.43
CA GLY A 305 12.81 18.78 -12.68
C GLY A 305 14.09 17.95 -12.64
N LEU A 306 15.19 18.48 -12.11
CA LEU A 306 16.44 17.73 -11.92
C LEU A 306 16.27 16.55 -10.96
N PHE A 307 15.54 16.75 -9.86
CA PHE A 307 15.18 15.65 -8.95
C PHE A 307 14.29 14.62 -9.63
N ALA A 308 13.31 15.03 -10.43
CA ALA A 308 12.47 14.11 -11.19
C ALA A 308 13.29 13.23 -12.13
N LEU A 309 14.26 13.82 -12.86
CA LEU A 309 15.18 13.07 -13.72
C LEU A 309 16.03 12.07 -12.93
N ALA A 310 16.55 12.46 -11.76
CA ALA A 310 17.31 11.55 -10.89
C ALA A 310 16.47 10.38 -10.37
N PHE A 311 15.22 10.64 -9.97
CA PHE A 311 14.31 9.61 -9.46
C PHE A 311 13.76 8.70 -10.57
N LEU A 312 13.68 9.18 -11.82
CA LEU A 312 13.27 8.37 -12.96
C LEU A 312 14.23 7.21 -13.21
N GLY A 313 15.51 7.35 -12.85
CA GLY A 313 16.50 6.27 -12.86
C GLY A 313 16.12 5.07 -11.98
N PHE A 314 15.27 5.26 -10.96
CA PHE A 314 14.77 4.18 -10.12
C PHE A 314 13.54 3.47 -10.69
N SER A 315 12.88 4.02 -11.70
CA SER A 315 11.60 3.53 -12.25
C SER A 315 11.68 2.12 -12.88
N GLY A 316 12.88 1.59 -13.12
CA GLY A 316 13.10 0.24 -13.64
C GLY A 316 13.47 -0.80 -12.58
N MET A 317 13.60 -0.43 -11.30
CA MET A 317 14.00 -1.36 -10.25
C MET A 317 12.78 -2.08 -9.67
N SER A 318 12.65 -3.38 -9.96
CA SER A 318 11.73 -4.27 -9.23
C SER A 318 12.44 -4.85 -8.01
N ILE A 319 12.06 -4.41 -6.81
CA ILE A 319 12.55 -5.01 -5.57
C ILE A 319 11.66 -6.23 -5.25
N PHE A 320 12.13 -7.39 -5.73
CA PHE A 320 11.65 -8.78 -5.54
C PHE A 320 10.62 -9.36 -6.50
#